data_AF-A0A964QUI7-F1
#
_entry.id   AF-A0A964QUI7-F1
#
_cell.length_a   1.000
_cell.length_b   1.000
_cell.length_c   1.000
_cell.angle_alpha   90.00
_cell.angle_beta   90.00
_cell.angle_gamma   90.00
#
_symmetry.space_group_name_H-M   'P 1'
#
loop_
_entity.id
_entity.type
_entity.pdbx_description
1 polymer ?
#
loop_
_entity_poly.entity_id
_entity_poly.type
_entity_poly.pdbx_seq_one_letter_code
_entity_poly.pdbx_strand_id
1 'polypeptide(L)'
;MNNYYFVLLAFLLAGCTEKKADVTSTTNSPYTLEECHAFWDSKLAPIITQQLIKGETPYPEINHAFSNNFTFVVSRYGNPKVNLSTYYHPISPLIEGASGIFTNVATTTIYIPSIIDSYIALRNQGSSRFEEAFKTHVLVLYMHELDHLTHDPDIGNATHVDTDNEALIWARTVEEVIEPLIEKYQAKILRSDWRMYNAWTNAGKISNSTIWLNAIRELHRGVDGKTLPAPKL
;
A
#
# COMPACT_ATOMS: atom_id res chain seq x y z
N MET A 1 -0.94 -28.14 -18.66
CA MET A 1 0.04 -27.17 -18.14
C MET A 1 -0.75 -25.91 -17.83
N ASN A 2 -1.12 -25.74 -16.57
CA ASN A 2 -1.89 -24.56 -16.16
C ASN A 2 -0.91 -23.41 -16.02
N ASN A 3 -1.07 -22.38 -16.85
CA ASN A 3 -0.30 -21.15 -16.73
C ASN A 3 -0.75 -20.45 -15.45
N TYR A 4 0.18 -20.28 -14.52
CA TYR A 4 -0.02 -19.58 -13.26
C TYR A 4 0.35 -18.11 -13.48
N TYR A 5 -0.61 -17.20 -13.28
CA TYR A 5 -0.38 -15.76 -13.34
C TYR A 5 -0.45 -15.20 -11.92
N PHE A 6 0.52 -14.35 -11.59
CA PHE A 6 0.49 -13.48 -10.42
C PHE A 6 0.29 -12.06 -10.90
N VAL A 7 -0.34 -11.28 -10.04
CA VAL A 7 -0.55 -9.86 -10.20
C VAL A 7 0.03 -9.18 -8.98
N LEU A 8 0.63 -8.03 -9.23
CA LEU A 8 1.55 -7.34 -8.33
C LEU A 8 1.31 -5.84 -8.58
N LEU A 9 0.34 -5.23 -7.91
CA LEU A 9 0.24 -3.76 -7.94
C LEU A 9 1.22 -3.15 -6.95
N ALA A 10 1.73 -1.97 -7.28
CA ALA A 10 3.04 -1.51 -6.85
C ALA A 10 2.92 -0.17 -6.11
N PHE A 11 2.87 -0.22 -4.78
CA PHE A 11 2.67 0.95 -3.94
C PHE A 11 3.89 1.88 -3.79
N LEU A 12 4.21 2.75 -4.75
CA LEU A 12 5.34 3.69 -4.59
C LEU A 12 5.05 4.78 -3.56
N LEU A 13 5.88 4.84 -2.52
CA LEU A 13 5.97 6.01 -1.65
C LEU A 13 7.37 6.64 -1.69
N ALA A 14 7.51 7.71 -2.48
CA ALA A 14 8.61 8.66 -2.36
C ALA A 14 8.39 9.54 -1.11
N GLY A 15 8.52 8.92 0.05
CA GLY A 15 7.89 9.37 1.28
C GLY A 15 8.78 9.96 2.36
N CYS A 16 10.08 10.21 2.14
CA CYS A 16 10.88 10.96 3.14
C CYS A 16 12.21 11.57 2.69
N THR A 17 12.79 11.15 1.57
CA THR A 17 13.92 11.86 0.96
C THR A 17 13.62 11.98 -0.52
N GLU A 18 14.08 13.07 -1.14
CA GLU A 18 14.24 13.15 -2.60
C GLU A 18 15.32 12.16 -3.06
N LYS A 19 15.23 10.89 -2.67
CA LYS A 19 15.97 9.82 -3.33
C LYS A 19 15.34 9.73 -4.71
N LYS A 20 16.02 10.33 -5.69
CA LYS A 20 15.94 9.85 -7.08
C LYS A 20 16.14 8.35 -6.98
N ALA A 21 15.14 7.57 -7.37
CA ALA A 21 15.31 6.14 -7.51
C ALA A 21 16.42 5.96 -8.55
N ASP A 22 17.64 5.72 -8.08
CA ASP A 22 18.67 5.19 -8.95
C ASP A 22 18.21 3.77 -9.24
N VAL A 23 17.64 3.58 -10.43
CA VAL A 23 17.05 2.31 -10.90
C VAL A 23 18.12 1.20 -10.98
N THR A 24 19.37 1.50 -10.65
CA THR A 24 20.49 0.57 -10.50
C THR A 24 20.68 0.03 -9.06
N SER A 25 19.91 0.52 -8.08
CA SER A 25 19.95 0.06 -6.68
C SER A 25 19.55 -1.41 -6.56
N THR A 26 20.50 -2.24 -6.13
CA THR A 26 20.34 -3.69 -5.91
C THR A 26 19.07 -4.04 -5.14
N THR A 27 18.35 -5.10 -5.53
CA THR A 27 17.22 -5.71 -4.80
C THR A 27 17.60 -6.27 -3.42
N ASN A 28 18.84 -6.05 -2.98
CA ASN A 28 19.38 -6.57 -1.74
C ASN A 28 19.00 -5.61 -0.62
N SER A 29 18.16 -6.10 0.30
CA SER A 29 17.85 -5.40 1.55
C SER A 29 19.13 -5.21 2.38
N PRO A 30 19.37 -4.02 2.96
CA PRO A 30 20.44 -3.84 3.94
C PRO A 30 20.10 -4.47 5.30
N TYR A 31 18.84 -4.87 5.51
CA TYR A 31 18.34 -5.47 6.74
C TYR A 31 18.42 -6.99 6.68
N THR A 32 18.78 -7.62 7.79
CA THR A 32 18.81 -9.09 7.89
C THR A 32 17.41 -9.68 7.92
N LEU A 33 17.33 -11.00 7.72
CA LEU A 33 16.08 -11.76 7.86
C LEU A 33 15.50 -11.57 9.26
N GLU A 34 16.33 -11.68 10.29
CA GLU A 34 15.95 -11.52 11.69
C GLU A 34 15.44 -10.11 11.98
N GLU A 35 16.08 -9.08 11.45
CA GLU A 35 15.63 -7.68 11.61
C GLU A 35 14.25 -7.45 10.97
N CYS A 36 14.02 -8.00 9.77
CA CYS A 36 12.73 -7.88 9.10
C CYS A 36 11.62 -8.60 9.87
N HIS A 37 11.85 -9.82 10.33
CA HIS A 37 10.87 -10.56 11.13
C HIS A 37 10.60 -9.88 12.47
N ALA A 38 11.64 -9.42 13.18
CA ALA A 38 11.48 -8.70 14.44
C ALA A 38 10.68 -7.40 14.25
N PHE A 39 10.91 -6.67 13.15
CA PHE A 39 10.13 -5.47 12.83
C PHE A 39 8.66 -5.81 12.53
N TRP A 40 8.41 -6.85 11.73
CA TRP A 40 7.05 -7.33 11.46
C TRP A 40 6.30 -7.64 12.76
N ASP A 41 6.87 -8.48 13.62
CA ASP A 41 6.22 -8.94 14.84
C ASP A 41 5.95 -7.81 15.84
N SER A 42 6.89 -6.87 15.97
CA SER A 42 6.80 -5.80 16.97
C SER A 42 6.04 -4.56 16.51
N LYS A 43 6.05 -4.27 15.21
CA LYS A 43 5.50 -3.00 14.67
C LYS A 43 4.31 -3.21 13.75
N LEU A 44 4.34 -4.16 12.82
CA LEU A 44 3.32 -4.28 11.77
C LEU A 44 2.18 -5.23 12.11
N ALA A 45 2.50 -6.46 12.56
CA ALA A 45 1.50 -7.47 12.88
C ALA A 45 0.46 -6.98 13.91
N PRO A 46 0.82 -6.21 14.96
CA PRO A 46 -0.17 -5.65 15.88
C PRO A 46 -1.14 -4.66 15.20
N ILE A 47 -0.68 -3.89 14.21
CA ILE A 47 -1.53 -2.93 13.49
C ILE A 47 -2.49 -3.68 12.56
N ILE A 48 -1.95 -4.54 11.69
CA ILE A 48 -2.74 -5.24 10.68
C ILE A 48 -3.69 -6.25 11.34
N THR A 49 -3.15 -7.14 12.18
CA THR A 49 -3.94 -8.26 12.73
C THR A 49 -4.84 -7.84 13.88
N GLN A 50 -4.35 -7.01 14.81
CA GLN A 50 -5.15 -6.65 15.99
C GLN A 50 -6.03 -5.45 15.71
N GLN A 51 -5.48 -4.35 15.18
CA GLN A 51 -6.30 -3.15 14.98
C GLN A 51 -7.21 -3.27 13.77
N LEU A 52 -6.69 -3.64 12.60
CA LEU A 52 -7.50 -3.62 11.39
C LEU A 52 -8.40 -4.86 11.26
N ILE A 53 -7.83 -6.06 11.28
CA ILE A 53 -8.59 -7.30 11.05
C ILE A 53 -9.67 -7.56 12.12
N LYS A 54 -9.42 -7.20 13.39
CA LYS A 54 -10.44 -7.32 14.45
C LYS A 54 -11.37 -6.11 14.55
N GLY A 55 -11.20 -5.09 13.71
CA GLY A 55 -12.01 -3.86 13.76
C GLY A 55 -11.78 -3.02 15.02
N GLU A 56 -10.58 -3.10 15.61
CA GLU A 56 -10.19 -2.40 16.83
C GLU A 56 -9.47 -1.05 16.54
N THR A 57 -9.47 -0.56 15.29
CA THR A 57 -8.96 0.79 15.04
C THR A 57 -9.86 1.83 15.74
N PRO A 58 -9.32 3.00 16.16
CA PRO A 58 -10.13 4.06 16.74
C PRO A 58 -10.98 4.83 15.72
N TYR A 59 -11.04 4.36 14.46
CA TYR A 59 -11.66 5.06 13.33
C TYR A 59 -12.84 4.25 12.77
N PRO A 60 -14.06 4.41 13.33
CA PRO A 60 -15.24 3.65 12.93
C PRO A 60 -15.51 3.55 11.41
N GLU A 61 -15.39 4.63 10.64
CA GLU A 61 -15.59 4.58 9.18
C GLU A 61 -14.56 3.69 8.48
N ILE A 62 -13.31 3.69 8.94
CA ILE A 62 -12.25 2.85 8.38
C ILE A 62 -12.52 1.38 8.73
N ASN A 63 -12.98 1.10 9.95
CA ASN A 63 -13.39 -0.25 10.34
C ASN A 63 -14.56 -0.76 9.48
N HIS A 64 -15.50 0.13 9.14
CA HIS A 64 -16.63 -0.20 8.29
C HIS A 64 -16.20 -0.46 6.83
N ALA A 65 -15.38 0.43 6.24
CA ALA A 65 -14.80 0.24 4.91
C ALA A 65 -14.00 -1.07 4.82
N PHE A 66 -13.13 -1.31 5.82
CA PHE A 66 -12.38 -2.56 5.95
C PHE A 66 -13.32 -3.77 5.98
N SER A 67 -14.34 -3.74 6.83
CA SER A 67 -15.27 -4.88 6.99
C SER A 67 -16.00 -5.21 5.69
N ASN A 68 -16.41 -4.19 4.92
CA ASN A 68 -17.07 -4.38 3.63
C ASN A 68 -16.13 -5.01 2.60
N ASN A 69 -14.93 -4.45 2.45
CA ASN A 69 -13.93 -4.95 1.50
C ASN A 69 -13.47 -6.37 1.90
N PHE A 70 -13.20 -6.59 3.19
CA PHE A 70 -12.78 -7.89 3.70
C PHE A 70 -13.87 -8.96 3.51
N THR A 71 -15.14 -8.62 3.76
CA THR A 71 -16.27 -9.53 3.52
C THR A 71 -16.38 -9.90 2.04
N PHE A 72 -16.23 -8.91 1.14
CA PHE A 72 -16.21 -9.16 -0.30
C PHE A 72 -15.07 -10.11 -0.69
N VAL A 73 -13.84 -9.80 -0.27
CA VAL A 73 -12.65 -10.61 -0.56
C VAL A 73 -12.80 -12.03 -0.04
N VAL A 74 -13.28 -12.21 1.19
CA VAL A 74 -13.55 -13.54 1.77
C VAL A 74 -14.60 -14.31 0.98
N SER A 75 -15.69 -13.64 0.58
CA SER A 75 -16.76 -14.28 -0.20
C SER A 75 -16.30 -14.76 -1.57
N ARG A 76 -15.33 -14.05 -2.18
CA ARG A 76 -14.88 -14.29 -3.55
C ARG A 76 -13.66 -15.21 -3.63
N TYR A 77 -12.72 -15.08 -2.70
CA TYR A 77 -11.40 -15.72 -2.74
C TYR A 77 -11.06 -16.53 -1.48
N GLY A 78 -11.98 -16.62 -0.52
CA GLY A 78 -11.71 -17.20 0.79
C GLY A 78 -10.84 -16.29 1.66
N ASN A 79 -10.35 -16.81 2.79
CA ASN A 79 -9.58 -16.02 3.75
C ASN A 79 -8.29 -15.46 3.11
N PRO A 80 -8.14 -14.13 3.01
CA PRO A 80 -6.96 -13.54 2.41
C PRO A 80 -5.72 -13.81 3.27
N LYS A 81 -4.56 -13.90 2.63
CA LYS A 81 -3.27 -14.08 3.29
C LYS A 81 -2.47 -12.80 3.25
N VAL A 82 -1.77 -12.52 4.35
CA VAL A 82 -0.77 -11.45 4.40
C VAL A 82 0.59 -12.09 4.47
N ASN A 83 1.38 -11.90 3.41
CA ASN A 83 2.75 -12.36 3.31
C ASN A 83 3.70 -11.22 3.65
N LEU A 84 4.86 -11.57 4.20
CA LEU A 84 5.96 -10.64 4.39
C LEU A 84 7.07 -10.96 3.39
N SER A 85 7.65 -9.92 2.80
CA SER A 85 8.86 -10.02 1.99
C SER A 85 10.02 -9.35 2.73
N THR A 86 11.13 -10.06 2.86
CA THR A 86 12.38 -9.53 3.43
C THR A 86 13.32 -8.93 2.37
N TYR A 87 12.85 -8.87 1.13
CA TYR A 87 13.51 -8.17 0.02
C TYR A 87 12.68 -6.95 -0.35
N TYR A 88 13.32 -5.95 -0.97
CA TYR A 88 12.60 -4.87 -1.64
C TYR A 88 11.78 -5.42 -2.81
N HIS A 89 10.74 -4.68 -3.18
CA HIS A 89 10.01 -5.00 -4.38
C HIS A 89 10.94 -4.86 -5.62
N PRO A 90 10.94 -5.84 -6.52
CA PRO A 90 11.84 -5.91 -7.69
C PRO A 90 11.70 -4.75 -8.69
N ILE A 91 10.54 -4.11 -8.78
CA ILE A 91 10.32 -2.94 -9.66
C ILE A 91 10.90 -1.65 -9.06
N SER A 92 10.79 -1.46 -7.74
CA SER A 92 11.19 -0.23 -7.05
C SER A 92 11.28 -0.47 -5.54
N PRO A 93 12.34 -0.01 -4.85
CA PRO A 93 12.44 -0.09 -3.40
C PRO A 93 11.45 0.82 -2.67
N LEU A 94 10.73 1.68 -3.40
CA LEU A 94 9.69 2.53 -2.85
C LEU A 94 8.34 1.81 -2.69
N ILE A 95 8.23 0.58 -3.22
CA ILE A 95 7.02 -0.21 -3.12
C ILE A 95 6.96 -0.92 -1.76
N GLU A 96 5.91 -0.63 -1.00
CA GLU A 96 5.72 -1.14 0.36
C GLU A 96 4.69 -2.28 0.45
N GLY A 97 3.75 -2.32 -0.47
CA GLY A 97 2.68 -3.30 -0.55
C GLY A 97 2.45 -3.73 -1.99
N ALA A 98 1.94 -4.95 -2.14
CA ALA A 98 1.38 -5.44 -3.39
C ALA A 98 0.29 -6.47 -3.09
N SER A 99 -0.73 -6.51 -3.93
CA SER A 99 -1.83 -7.46 -3.82
C SER A 99 -2.07 -8.21 -5.13
N GLY A 100 -2.60 -9.42 -4.99
CA GLY A 100 -2.90 -10.30 -6.13
C GLY A 100 -3.59 -11.59 -5.71
N ILE A 101 -3.98 -12.40 -6.70
CA ILE A 101 -4.61 -13.71 -6.49
C ILE A 101 -3.62 -14.82 -6.76
N PHE A 102 -3.34 -15.67 -5.75
CA PHE A 102 -2.48 -16.84 -5.88
C PHE A 102 -3.25 -18.13 -5.58
N THR A 103 -3.31 -19.06 -6.53
CA THR A 103 -4.02 -20.35 -6.36
C THR A 103 -5.48 -20.15 -5.87
N ASN A 104 -6.17 -19.14 -6.40
CA ASN A 104 -7.51 -18.69 -5.99
C ASN A 104 -7.60 -18.09 -4.57
N VAL A 105 -6.47 -17.75 -3.95
CA VAL A 105 -6.40 -17.11 -2.63
C VAL A 105 -5.93 -15.68 -2.80
N ALA A 106 -6.73 -14.73 -2.32
CA ALA A 106 -6.32 -13.33 -2.24
C ALA A 106 -5.12 -13.18 -1.31
N THR A 107 -4.09 -12.49 -1.79
CA THR A 107 -2.82 -12.34 -1.07
C THR A 107 -2.37 -10.90 -1.13
N THR A 108 -1.97 -10.36 0.02
CA THR A 108 -1.27 -9.08 0.14
C THR A 108 0.16 -9.37 0.62
N THR A 109 1.16 -8.91 -0.13
CA THR A 109 2.58 -9.01 0.23
C THR A 109 3.06 -7.66 0.72
N ILE A 110 3.67 -7.65 1.90
CA ILE A 110 4.19 -6.48 2.58
C ILE A 110 5.72 -6.50 2.50
N TYR A 111 6.32 -5.48 1.89
CA TYR A 111 7.77 -5.36 1.67
C TYR A 111 8.43 -4.70 2.87
N ILE A 112 8.90 -5.52 3.80
CA ILE A 112 9.39 -5.07 5.11
C ILE A 112 10.54 -4.07 5.00
N PRO A 113 11.56 -4.24 4.13
CA PRO A 113 12.64 -3.26 4.00
C PRO A 113 12.15 -1.85 3.66
N SER A 114 11.20 -1.74 2.71
CA SER A 114 10.60 -0.46 2.31
C SER A 114 9.88 0.22 3.47
N ILE A 115 9.18 -0.56 4.28
CA ILE A 115 8.45 -0.04 5.45
C ILE A 115 9.40 0.37 6.58
N ILE A 116 10.48 -0.39 6.80
CA ILE A 116 11.53 0.01 7.76
C ILE A 116 12.13 1.35 7.34
N ASP A 117 12.39 1.56 6.05
CA ASP A 117 12.88 2.84 5.54
C ASP A 117 11.92 3.99 5.86
N SER A 118 10.62 3.81 5.61
CA SER A 118 9.57 4.79 5.96
C SER A 118 9.48 5.04 7.47
N TYR A 119 9.58 3.99 8.30
CA TYR A 119 9.59 4.11 9.75
C TYR A 119 10.81 4.91 10.27
N ILE A 120 12.01 4.57 9.81
CA ILE A 120 13.25 5.27 10.18
C ILE A 120 13.15 6.74 9.76
N ALA A 121 12.64 6.99 8.56
CA ALA A 121 12.57 8.33 8.05
C ALA A 121 11.53 9.19 8.77
N LEU A 122 10.38 8.63 9.15
CA LEU A 122 9.42 9.25 10.07
C LEU A 122 10.06 9.58 11.43
N ARG A 123 10.80 8.62 12.01
CA ARG A 123 11.51 8.81 13.28
C ARG A 123 12.52 9.95 13.20
N ASN A 124 13.26 10.04 12.09
CA ASN A 124 14.30 11.05 11.88
C ASN A 124 13.75 12.47 11.68
N GLN A 125 12.46 12.63 11.39
CA GLN A 125 11.81 13.95 11.35
C GLN A 125 11.65 14.58 12.75
N GLY A 126 11.93 13.84 13.83
CA GLY A 126 11.94 14.39 15.19
C GLY A 126 10.55 14.66 15.78
N SER A 127 9.47 14.21 15.12
CA SER A 127 8.12 14.32 15.66
C SER A 127 7.93 13.37 16.84
N SER A 128 7.47 13.89 17.98
CA SER A 128 7.10 13.06 19.14
C SER A 128 5.92 12.12 18.87
N ARG A 129 5.19 12.33 17.78
CA ARG A 129 4.03 11.53 17.35
C ARG A 129 4.30 10.67 16.11
N PHE A 130 5.58 10.40 15.80
CA PHE A 130 5.91 9.62 14.60
C PHE A 130 5.30 8.20 14.60
N GLU A 131 5.18 7.55 15.77
CA GLU A 131 4.53 6.23 15.91
C GLU A 131 3.05 6.26 15.50
N GLU A 132 2.36 7.38 15.77
CA GLU A 132 0.97 7.54 15.33
C GLU A 132 0.90 7.73 13.82
N ALA A 133 1.78 8.55 13.25
CA ALA A 133 1.88 8.73 11.80
C ALA A 133 2.27 7.44 11.08
N PHE A 134 3.09 6.59 11.70
CA PHE A 134 3.42 5.28 11.16
C PHE A 134 2.22 4.34 11.19
N LYS A 135 1.43 4.35 12.28
CA LYS A 135 0.23 3.51 12.38
C LYS A 135 -0.80 3.86 11.32
N THR A 136 -1.10 5.14 11.14
CA THR A 136 -2.03 5.60 10.09
C THR A 136 -1.52 5.27 8.70
N HIS A 137 -0.21 5.42 8.47
CA HIS A 137 0.43 5.02 7.21
C HIS A 137 0.24 3.52 6.91
N VAL A 138 0.47 2.64 7.88
CA VAL A 138 0.25 1.19 7.72
C VAL A 138 -1.22 0.86 7.46
N LEU A 139 -2.16 1.60 8.07
CA LEU A 139 -3.59 1.45 7.80
C LEU A 139 -3.92 1.84 6.35
N VAL A 140 -3.43 3.00 5.88
CA VAL A 140 -3.61 3.46 4.50
C VAL A 140 -3.05 2.45 3.51
N LEU A 141 -1.81 1.99 3.72
CA LEU A 141 -1.14 0.99 2.90
C LEU A 141 -1.99 -0.28 2.78
N TYR A 142 -2.39 -0.86 3.90
CA TYR A 142 -3.13 -2.13 3.86
C TYR A 142 -4.52 -1.98 3.25
N MET A 143 -5.21 -0.88 3.57
CA MET A 143 -6.53 -0.61 2.99
C MET A 143 -6.46 -0.44 1.47
N HIS A 144 -5.43 0.22 0.96
CA HIS A 144 -5.21 0.34 -0.48
C HIS A 144 -5.03 -1.02 -1.16
N GLU A 145 -4.20 -1.90 -0.59
CA GLU A 145 -4.03 -3.25 -1.13
C GLU A 145 -5.31 -4.08 -1.05
N LEU A 146 -6.17 -3.81 -0.06
CA LEU A 146 -7.48 -4.45 0.03
C LEU A 146 -8.47 -3.87 -1.00
N ASP A 147 -8.37 -2.59 -1.33
CA ASP A 147 -9.16 -1.95 -2.40
C ASP A 147 -8.85 -2.59 -3.75
N HIS A 148 -7.57 -2.88 -4.06
CA HIS A 148 -7.17 -3.64 -5.25
C HIS A 148 -7.89 -4.99 -5.31
N LEU A 149 -7.83 -5.78 -4.24
CA LEU A 149 -8.49 -7.09 -4.19
C LEU A 149 -10.02 -7.02 -4.34
N THR A 150 -10.62 -5.86 -4.06
CA THR A 150 -12.08 -5.66 -4.07
C THR A 150 -12.58 -5.09 -5.40
N HIS A 151 -11.84 -4.14 -5.97
CA HIS A 151 -12.32 -3.26 -7.04
C HIS A 151 -11.59 -3.40 -8.36
N ASP A 152 -10.42 -4.04 -8.39
CA ASP A 152 -9.73 -4.33 -9.65
C ASP A 152 -10.30 -5.62 -10.27
N PRO A 153 -11.02 -5.53 -11.41
CA PRO A 153 -11.62 -6.69 -12.06
C PRO A 153 -10.57 -7.64 -12.64
N ASP A 154 -9.36 -7.14 -12.90
CA ASP A 154 -8.24 -7.82 -13.55
C ASP A 154 -7.10 -8.13 -12.58
N ILE A 155 -7.33 -8.04 -11.27
CA ILE A 155 -6.34 -8.35 -10.22
C ILE A 155 -5.80 -9.79 -10.24
N GLY A 156 -6.39 -10.68 -11.05
CA GLY A 156 -5.86 -12.02 -11.32
C GLY A 156 -5.04 -12.15 -12.61
N ASN A 157 -5.07 -11.13 -13.47
CA ASN A 157 -4.50 -11.13 -14.82
C ASN A 157 -3.54 -9.96 -15.12
N ALA A 158 -3.37 -8.97 -14.25
CA ALA A 158 -2.48 -7.85 -14.55
C ALA A 158 -1.02 -8.29 -14.75
N THR A 159 -0.40 -7.76 -15.81
CA THR A 159 0.96 -8.12 -16.28
C THR A 159 1.94 -6.96 -16.17
N HIS A 160 1.43 -5.77 -15.88
CA HIS A 160 2.15 -4.51 -15.78
C HIS A 160 1.47 -3.63 -14.73
N VAL A 161 2.19 -2.60 -14.27
CA VAL A 161 1.58 -1.53 -13.46
C VAL A 161 0.65 -0.71 -14.36
N ASP A 162 -0.64 -0.69 -14.03
CA ASP A 162 -1.68 0.09 -14.73
C ASP A 162 -2.00 1.35 -13.91
N THR A 163 -1.47 2.49 -14.34
CA THR A 163 -1.65 3.76 -13.63
C THR A 163 -3.09 4.27 -13.66
N ASP A 164 -3.88 3.94 -14.68
CA ASP A 164 -5.28 4.39 -14.73
C ASP A 164 -6.12 3.58 -13.73
N ASN A 165 -5.84 2.29 -13.56
CA ASN A 165 -6.41 1.48 -12.48
C ASN A 165 -5.93 1.95 -11.09
N GLU A 166 -4.64 2.20 -10.90
CA GLU A 166 -4.10 2.79 -9.66
C GLU A 166 -4.81 4.10 -9.30
N ALA A 167 -5.15 4.93 -10.29
CA ALA A 167 -5.88 6.17 -10.04
C ALA A 167 -7.29 5.95 -9.50
N LEU A 168 -8.00 4.92 -9.97
CA LEU A 168 -9.32 4.55 -9.45
C LEU A 168 -9.22 4.03 -8.02
N ILE A 169 -8.23 3.18 -7.75
CA ILE A 169 -8.04 2.55 -6.45
C ILE A 169 -7.59 3.58 -5.41
N TRP A 170 -6.62 4.43 -5.75
CA TRP A 170 -6.21 5.52 -4.87
C TRP A 170 -7.34 6.51 -4.57
N ALA A 171 -8.26 6.76 -5.51
CA ALA A 171 -9.38 7.65 -5.26
C ALA A 171 -10.26 7.10 -4.12
N ARG A 172 -10.52 5.80 -4.14
CA ARG A 172 -11.26 5.10 -3.07
C ARG A 172 -10.50 5.11 -1.76
N THR A 173 -9.22 4.75 -1.77
CA THR A 173 -8.40 4.79 -0.55
C THR A 173 -8.37 6.20 0.05
N VAL A 174 -8.28 7.24 -0.78
CA VAL A 174 -8.32 8.62 -0.28
C VAL A 174 -9.69 8.93 0.33
N GLU A 175 -10.78 8.66 -0.39
CA GLU A 175 -12.14 8.96 0.06
C GLU A 175 -12.55 8.20 1.33
N GLU A 176 -12.24 6.90 1.42
CA GLU A 176 -12.71 6.04 2.50
C GLU A 176 -11.75 5.98 3.70
N VAL A 177 -10.48 6.36 3.52
CA VAL A 177 -9.45 6.22 4.57
C VAL A 177 -8.73 7.53 4.86
N ILE A 178 -8.04 8.11 3.87
CA ILE A 178 -7.18 9.28 4.11
C ILE A 178 -7.99 10.52 4.48
N GLU A 179 -9.09 10.79 3.77
CA GLU A 179 -9.95 11.93 4.01
C GLU A 179 -10.58 11.88 5.43
N PRO A 180 -11.19 10.77 5.90
CA PRO A 180 -11.62 10.65 7.28
C PRO A 180 -10.49 10.85 8.29
N LEU A 181 -9.30 10.27 8.06
CA LEU A 181 -8.14 10.46 8.94
C LEU A 181 -7.78 11.94 9.10
N ILE A 182 -7.84 12.71 8.02
CA ILE A 182 -7.48 14.14 8.01
C ILE A 182 -8.64 15.00 8.53
N GLU A 183 -9.77 14.97 7.84
CA GLU A 183 -10.86 15.93 7.99
C GLU A 183 -11.64 15.69 9.29
N LYS A 184 -11.89 14.42 9.63
CA LYS A 184 -12.69 14.05 10.80
C LYS A 184 -11.83 13.79 12.04
N TYR A 185 -10.78 13.00 11.88
CA TYR A 185 -9.99 12.51 13.02
C TYR A 185 -8.77 13.36 13.34
N GLN A 186 -8.38 14.27 12.44
CA GLN A 186 -7.17 15.10 12.58
C GLN A 186 -5.92 14.28 12.93
N ALA A 187 -5.86 13.05 12.42
CA ALA A 187 -4.80 12.11 12.67
C ALA A 187 -3.50 12.60 12.02
N LYS A 188 -2.35 12.23 12.59
CA LYS A 188 -1.07 12.45 11.92
C LYS A 188 -0.92 11.43 10.80
N ILE A 189 -0.56 11.88 9.61
CA ILE A 189 -0.35 11.03 8.43
C ILE A 189 0.99 11.32 7.78
N LEU A 190 1.44 10.42 6.91
CA LEU A 190 2.69 10.58 6.17
C LEU A 190 2.58 11.71 5.15
N ARG A 191 3.71 12.33 4.80
CA ARG A 191 3.74 13.42 3.80
C ARG A 191 3.24 12.95 2.43
N SER A 192 3.47 11.69 2.07
CA SER A 192 2.94 11.09 0.84
C SER A 192 1.42 11.03 0.85
N ASP A 193 0.82 10.54 1.95
CA ASP A 193 -0.64 10.46 2.09
C ASP A 193 -1.27 11.86 2.05
N TRP A 194 -0.61 12.84 2.67
CA TRP A 194 -1.00 14.25 2.57
C TRP A 194 -0.93 14.78 1.14
N ARG A 195 0.07 14.37 0.33
CA ARG A 195 0.13 14.73 -1.09
C ARG A 195 -1.03 14.13 -1.88
N MET A 196 -1.40 12.88 -1.60
CA MET A 196 -2.54 12.22 -2.22
C MET A 196 -3.85 12.93 -1.89
N TYR A 197 -4.08 13.24 -0.61
CA TYR A 197 -5.23 14.02 -0.19
C TYR A 197 -5.30 15.38 -0.90
N ASN A 198 -4.22 16.16 -0.92
CA ASN A 198 -4.25 17.46 -1.60
C ASN A 198 -4.52 17.34 -3.10
N ALA A 199 -3.93 16.33 -3.77
CA ALA A 199 -4.20 16.09 -5.18
C ALA A 199 -5.68 15.77 -5.42
N TRP A 200 -6.27 14.94 -4.56
CA TRP A 200 -7.70 14.59 -4.59
C TRP A 200 -8.62 15.80 -4.36
N THR A 201 -8.33 16.62 -3.35
CA THR A 201 -9.10 17.84 -3.07
C THR A 201 -8.99 18.84 -4.22
N ASN A 202 -7.78 19.06 -4.76
CA ASN A 202 -7.55 19.97 -5.90
C ASN A 202 -8.19 19.48 -7.20
N ALA A 203 -8.38 18.16 -7.34
CA ALA A 203 -9.13 17.53 -8.40
C ALA A 203 -10.66 17.71 -8.26
N GLY A 204 -11.13 18.35 -7.18
CA GLY A 204 -12.56 18.46 -6.90
C GLY A 204 -13.21 17.15 -6.50
N LYS A 205 -12.42 16.18 -5.99
CA LYS A 205 -12.87 14.83 -5.64
C LYS A 205 -13.44 14.06 -6.85
N ILE A 206 -12.80 14.21 -8.00
CA ILE A 206 -13.18 13.57 -9.27
C ILE A 206 -12.05 12.66 -9.76
N SER A 207 -12.29 11.36 -9.74
CA SER A 207 -11.30 10.30 -10.06
C SER A 207 -10.84 10.25 -11.51
N ASN A 208 -11.57 10.87 -12.43
CA ASN A 208 -11.16 11.00 -13.83
C ASN A 208 -10.70 12.42 -14.20
N SER A 209 -10.50 13.31 -13.22
CA SER A 209 -9.99 14.65 -13.50
C SER A 209 -8.54 14.60 -13.96
N THR A 210 -8.15 15.50 -14.87
CA THR A 210 -6.77 15.59 -15.35
C THR A 210 -5.77 15.89 -14.21
N ILE A 211 -6.18 16.64 -13.20
CA ILE A 211 -5.34 16.96 -12.03
C ILE A 211 -5.00 15.68 -11.25
N TRP A 212 -6.01 14.86 -10.96
CA TRP A 212 -5.85 13.59 -10.25
C TRP A 212 -4.99 12.60 -11.04
N LEU A 213 -5.34 12.36 -12.31
CA LEU A 213 -4.61 11.42 -13.16
C LEU A 213 -3.13 11.80 -13.31
N ASN A 214 -2.83 13.10 -13.41
CA ASN A 214 -1.44 13.57 -13.48
C ASN A 214 -0.69 13.36 -12.15
N ALA A 215 -1.35 13.52 -11.00
CA ALA A 215 -0.73 13.27 -9.70
C ALA A 215 -0.39 11.78 -9.51
N ILE A 216 -1.28 10.88 -9.95
CA ILE A 216 -1.07 9.43 -9.89
C ILE A 216 0.05 9.00 -10.84
N ARG A 217 0.08 9.53 -12.07
CA ARG A 217 1.20 9.30 -13.01
C ARG A 217 2.52 9.81 -12.49
N GLU A 218 2.52 10.92 -11.76
CA GLU A 218 3.73 11.42 -11.12
C GLU A 218 4.21 10.49 -10.00
N LEU A 219 3.30 10.00 -9.17
CA LEU A 219 3.62 9.06 -8.10
C LEU A 219 4.22 7.76 -8.65
N HIS A 220 3.65 7.23 -9.72
CA HIS A 220 4.08 6.01 -10.39
C HIS A 220 5.11 6.26 -11.51
N ARG A 221 5.68 7.47 -11.57
CA ARG A 221 6.67 7.83 -12.58
C ARG A 221 7.86 6.86 -12.50
N GLY A 222 8.17 6.24 -13.63
CA GLY A 222 9.27 5.29 -13.72
C GLY A 222 8.92 3.86 -13.33
N VAL A 223 7.66 3.56 -13.00
CA VAL A 223 7.15 2.19 -12.91
C VAL A 223 5.95 1.90 -13.80
N ASP A 224 5.25 2.93 -14.27
CA ASP A 224 4.16 2.79 -15.23
C ASP A 224 4.57 1.93 -16.44
N GLY A 225 3.73 0.96 -16.79
CA GLY A 225 3.99 0.01 -17.87
C GLY A 225 5.13 -0.99 -17.64
N LYS A 226 5.84 -0.97 -16.50
CA LYS A 226 6.87 -1.98 -16.21
C LYS A 226 6.20 -3.34 -15.99
N THR A 227 6.76 -4.36 -16.62
CA THR A 227 6.33 -5.75 -16.46
C THR A 227 6.49 -6.20 -15.02
N LEU A 228 5.45 -6.86 -14.52
CA LEU A 228 5.47 -7.45 -13.19
C LEU A 228 6.35 -8.69 -13.21
N PRO A 229 7.34 -8.80 -12.29
CA PRO A 229 8.20 -9.95 -12.25
C PRO A 229 7.44 -11.19 -11.84
N ALA A 230 7.91 -12.33 -12.37
CA ALA A 230 7.41 -13.63 -11.93
C ALA A 230 7.62 -13.80 -10.41
N PRO A 231 6.74 -14.55 -9.75
CA PRO A 231 6.78 -14.70 -8.30
C PRO A 231 8.05 -15.45 -7.91
N LYS A 232 8.70 -14.97 -6.84
CA LYS A 232 9.72 -15.76 -6.15
C LYS A 232 9.05 -16.42 -4.95
N LEU A 233 8.89 -17.74 -5.01
CA LEU A 233 8.47 -18.58 -3.90
C LEU A 233 9.63 -18.81 -2.93
#